data_AF-A0A0F9K7I9-F1
#
_entry.id   AF-A0A0F9K7I9-F1
#
_cell.length_a   1.000
_cell.length_b   1.000
_cell.length_c   1.000
_cell.angle_alpha   90.00
_cell.angle_beta   90.00
_cell.angle_gamma   90.00
#
_symmetry.space_group_name_H-M   'P 1'
#
loop_
_entity.id
_entity.type
_entity.pdbx_description
1 polymer ?
#
loop_
_entity_poly.entity_id
_entity_poly.type
_entity_poly.pdbx_seq_one_letter_code
_entity_poly.pdbx_strand_id
1 'polypeptide(L)'
;NHPEVKSYYLVLINGWEIRIYDAKESTGWEDTLLVCNQGNCDTSFIRLKEHLSSNNIIKTLRKRIINSIEDTFSIEIEEIRLDQFHHEIERSISNLKEVVSKNSREFQLALDQDIDNQTMIRLEKSPIEELIEEMNVPIFDRPFAANEYIKRIINSEENEKNNLIMKLIQKCNTNSHTIFKMWSVYIMAKLLNDDITIKPISEFGGIQKEFNDIIRKNFTYWEENETINAINHFDNITLRLSRRICHLQFENVNKYLSETKEIFSREDVIKSNLTLVSVMVQCYNSVSGLLWNDFANSSSPNEIWDGYWLCQYLEKILSNFTYNNFSFQERDLLFFELYGSSFDLLFTATRRILNKFSNLHVFLDDHSKSLLRLSENEFIKGIPRPRSKPIQWDLPLEKYKDRKVVELIKILHSKDELN
;
A
#
# COMPACT_ATOMS: atom_id res chain seq x y z
N ASN A 1 -23.05 -38.77 35.30
CA ASN A 1 -22.95 -37.32 35.06
C ASN A 1 -22.44 -36.60 36.30
N HIS A 2 -21.13 -36.32 36.35
CA HIS A 2 -20.56 -35.46 37.39
C HIS A 2 -20.95 -33.99 37.06
N PRO A 3 -21.65 -33.25 37.92
CA PRO A 3 -22.32 -31.99 37.54
C PRO A 3 -21.39 -30.82 37.21
N GLU A 4 -20.09 -30.92 37.51
CA GLU A 4 -19.17 -29.77 37.52
C GLU A 4 -18.20 -29.71 36.34
N VAL A 5 -18.04 -30.79 35.56
CA VAL A 5 -17.14 -30.81 34.41
C VAL A 5 -17.95 -30.73 33.12
N LYS A 6 -18.12 -29.51 32.59
CA LYS A 6 -18.67 -29.27 31.24
C LYS A 6 -17.59 -29.53 30.19
N SER A 7 -17.09 -30.75 30.09
CA SER A 7 -16.14 -31.18 29.05
C SER A 7 -16.90 -31.70 27.83
N TYR A 8 -16.45 -31.36 26.62
CA TYR A 8 -17.05 -31.84 25.36
C TYR A 8 -16.57 -33.23 24.96
N TYR A 9 -15.32 -33.53 25.29
CA TYR A 9 -14.72 -34.84 25.12
C TYR A 9 -14.17 -35.32 26.45
N LEU A 10 -14.28 -36.62 26.69
CA LEU A 10 -13.56 -37.29 27.77
C LEU A 10 -12.41 -38.06 27.13
N VAL A 11 -11.19 -37.78 27.56
CA VAL A 11 -10.01 -38.50 27.11
C VAL A 11 -9.54 -39.40 28.25
N LEU A 12 -9.52 -40.71 28.00
CA LEU A 12 -9.03 -41.70 28.94
C LEU A 12 -7.75 -42.30 28.41
N ILE A 13 -6.72 -42.35 29.27
CA ILE A 13 -5.40 -42.86 28.94
C ILE A 13 -5.07 -43.94 29.96
N ASN A 14 -4.76 -45.14 29.49
CA ASN A 14 -4.40 -46.26 30.38
C ASN A 14 -3.04 -46.86 30.02
N GLY A 15 -2.05 -46.07 29.62
CA GLY A 15 -0.68 -46.53 29.32
C GLY A 15 -0.53 -47.44 28.09
N TRP A 16 -1.60 -48.11 27.65
CA TRP A 16 -1.67 -49.01 26.50
C TRP A 16 -2.44 -48.39 25.34
N GLU A 17 -3.45 -47.57 25.65
CA GLU A 17 -4.28 -46.88 24.66
C GLU A 17 -4.82 -45.54 25.19
N ILE A 18 -5.19 -44.69 24.25
CA ILE A 18 -5.91 -43.42 24.44
C ILE A 18 -7.30 -43.61 23.82
N ARG A 19 -8.34 -43.38 24.61
CA ARG A 19 -9.74 -43.42 24.16
C ARG A 19 -10.36 -42.04 24.27
N ILE A 20 -10.98 -41.56 23.20
CA ILE A 20 -11.80 -40.34 23.20
C ILE A 20 -13.27 -40.73 23.19
N TYR A 21 -14.04 -40.13 24.08
CA TYR A 21 -15.49 -40.26 24.16
C TYR A 21 -16.15 -38.91 23.95
N ASP A 22 -17.38 -38.94 23.41
CA ASP A 22 -18.26 -37.79 23.44
C ASP A 22 -18.91 -37.70 24.81
N ALA A 23 -18.63 -36.64 25.56
CA ALA A 23 -19.11 -36.53 26.94
C ALA A 23 -20.65 -36.49 27.07
N LYS A 24 -21.39 -36.25 25.98
CA LYS A 24 -22.85 -36.16 25.97
C LYS A 24 -23.55 -37.33 25.30
N GLU A 25 -22.93 -37.93 24.29
CA GLU A 25 -23.57 -38.98 23.46
C GLU A 25 -23.11 -40.39 23.87
N SER A 26 -21.92 -40.54 24.45
CA SER A 26 -21.43 -41.86 24.85
C SER A 26 -22.25 -42.40 26.03
N THR A 27 -22.92 -43.54 25.83
CA THR A 27 -23.75 -44.21 26.83
C THR A 27 -23.01 -45.36 27.52
N GLY A 28 -21.92 -45.85 26.93
CA GLY A 28 -21.08 -46.90 27.50
C GLY A 28 -19.61 -46.79 27.09
N TRP A 29 -18.81 -47.69 27.64
CA TRP A 29 -17.36 -47.79 27.41
C TRP A 29 -16.98 -48.21 25.97
N GLU A 30 -17.95 -48.74 25.23
CA GLU A 30 -17.81 -49.18 23.84
C GLU A 30 -18.05 -48.03 22.85
N ASP A 31 -18.67 -46.93 23.27
CA ASP A 31 -19.05 -45.77 22.44
C ASP A 31 -17.89 -44.78 22.26
N THR A 32 -16.69 -45.30 22.00
CA THR A 32 -15.51 -44.47 21.76
C THR A 32 -15.55 -43.85 20.38
N LEU A 33 -15.35 -42.53 20.29
CA LEU A 33 -15.15 -41.82 19.03
C LEU A 33 -13.83 -42.22 18.35
N LEU A 34 -12.80 -42.46 19.15
CA LEU A 34 -11.48 -42.82 18.66
C LEU A 34 -10.71 -43.61 19.71
N VAL A 35 -9.99 -44.64 19.26
CA VAL A 35 -9.04 -45.42 20.05
C VAL A 35 -7.68 -45.38 19.37
N CYS A 36 -6.69 -44.84 20.08
CA CYS A 36 -5.30 -44.79 19.65
C CYS A 36 -4.47 -45.71 20.55
N ASN A 37 -3.90 -46.75 19.97
CA ASN A 37 -3.03 -47.72 20.64
C ASN A 37 -1.70 -47.84 19.88
N GLN A 38 -0.77 -48.61 20.44
CA GLN A 38 0.58 -48.74 19.87
C GLN A 38 0.59 -49.32 18.44
N GLY A 39 -0.41 -50.13 18.07
CA GLY A 39 -0.52 -50.76 16.75
C GLY A 39 -1.12 -49.87 15.66
N ASN A 40 -1.80 -48.77 16.03
CA ASN A 40 -2.47 -47.87 15.08
C ASN A 40 -2.09 -46.39 15.27
N CYS A 41 -1.02 -46.12 16.03
CA CYS A 41 -0.65 -44.79 16.49
C CYS A 41 -0.44 -43.81 15.33
N ASP A 42 0.32 -44.18 14.29
CA ASP A 42 0.68 -43.26 13.20
C ASP A 42 -0.54 -42.70 12.46
N THR A 43 -1.59 -43.51 12.27
CA THR A 43 -2.83 -43.11 11.59
C THR A 43 -3.86 -42.53 12.56
N SER A 44 -3.95 -43.07 13.78
CA SER A 44 -4.96 -42.68 14.76
C SER A 44 -4.60 -41.37 15.45
N PHE A 45 -3.31 -41.04 15.58
CA PHE A 45 -2.85 -39.79 16.19
C PHE A 45 -3.13 -38.57 15.31
N ILE A 46 -3.08 -38.71 13.98
CA ILE A 46 -3.50 -37.65 13.04
C ILE A 46 -5.00 -37.36 13.24
N ARG A 47 -5.83 -38.41 13.30
CA ARG A 47 -7.27 -38.29 13.56
C ARG A 47 -7.58 -37.73 14.96
N LEU A 48 -6.76 -38.09 15.95
CA LEU A 48 -6.84 -37.54 17.32
C LEU A 48 -6.63 -36.02 17.28
N LYS A 49 -5.58 -35.56 16.59
CA LYS A 49 -5.26 -34.13 16.42
C LYS A 49 -6.36 -33.39 15.67
N GLU A 50 -6.95 -34.00 14.64
CA GLU A 50 -8.09 -33.44 13.92
C GLU A 50 -9.32 -33.30 14.83
N HIS A 51 -9.69 -34.33 15.58
CA HIS A 51 -10.85 -34.28 16.50
C HIS A 51 -10.67 -33.27 17.63
N LEU A 52 -9.45 -33.10 18.12
CA LEU A 52 -9.12 -32.13 19.18
C LEU A 52 -8.78 -30.73 18.66
N SER A 53 -8.81 -30.51 17.34
CA SER A 53 -8.56 -29.18 16.77
C SER A 53 -9.71 -28.22 17.10
N SER A 54 -9.38 -26.96 17.42
CA SER A 54 -10.34 -25.91 17.76
C SER A 54 -11.44 -25.75 16.69
N ASN A 55 -11.07 -25.83 15.41
CA ASN A 55 -12.00 -25.72 14.29
C ASN A 55 -13.05 -26.85 14.26
N ASN A 56 -12.64 -28.10 14.50
CA ASN A 56 -13.57 -29.23 14.53
C ASN A 56 -14.43 -29.25 15.79
N ILE A 57 -13.88 -28.82 16.94
CA ILE A 57 -14.65 -28.65 18.18
C ILE A 57 -15.76 -27.62 17.97
N ILE A 58 -15.44 -26.44 17.41
CA ILE A 58 -16.42 -25.38 17.14
C ILE A 58 -17.48 -25.84 16.13
N LYS A 59 -17.07 -26.52 15.04
CA LYS A 59 -17.99 -27.04 14.03
C LYS A 59 -18.97 -28.05 14.64
N THR A 60 -18.47 -28.96 15.46
CA THR A 60 -19.29 -29.97 16.15
C THR A 60 -20.26 -29.30 17.12
N LEU A 61 -19.82 -28.28 17.87
CA LEU A 61 -20.69 -27.51 18.75
C LEU A 61 -21.82 -26.80 18.03
N ARG A 62 -21.53 -26.15 16.90
CA ARG A 62 -22.54 -25.50 16.07
C ARG A 62 -23.61 -26.50 15.61
N LYS A 63 -23.18 -27.66 15.12
CA LYS A 63 -24.09 -28.71 14.68
C LYS A 63 -24.97 -29.21 15.84
N ARG A 64 -24.39 -29.41 17.03
CA ARG A 64 -25.17 -29.83 18.21
C ARG A 64 -26.20 -28.80 18.64
N ILE A 65 -25.84 -27.51 18.64
CA ILE A 65 -26.80 -26.44 18.96
C ILE A 65 -27.97 -26.46 17.98
N ILE A 66 -27.70 -26.60 16.68
CA ILE A 66 -28.73 -26.70 15.65
C ILE A 66 -29.63 -27.91 15.90
N ASN A 67 -29.06 -29.10 16.08
CA ASN A 67 -29.84 -30.30 16.36
C ASN A 67 -30.68 -30.15 17.64
N SER A 68 -30.14 -29.55 18.69
CA SER A 68 -30.91 -29.31 19.93
C SER A 68 -32.08 -28.33 19.71
N ILE A 69 -31.91 -27.32 18.85
CA ILE A 69 -32.99 -26.41 18.47
C ILE A 69 -34.05 -27.18 17.68
N GLU A 70 -33.65 -27.96 16.68
CA GLU A 70 -34.54 -28.80 15.86
C GLU A 70 -35.35 -29.76 16.74
N ASP A 71 -34.69 -30.51 17.62
CA ASP A 71 -35.32 -31.46 18.54
C ASP A 71 -36.33 -30.74 19.46
N THR A 72 -35.98 -29.57 19.99
CA THR A 72 -36.83 -28.80 20.92
C THR A 72 -38.10 -28.29 20.23
N PHE A 73 -37.99 -27.75 19.02
CA PHE A 73 -39.15 -27.20 18.31
C PHE A 73 -39.95 -28.25 17.52
N SER A 74 -39.38 -29.45 17.27
CA SER A 74 -40.08 -30.53 16.56
C SER A 74 -41.33 -31.05 17.29
N ILE A 75 -41.42 -30.81 18.59
CA ILE A 75 -42.55 -31.19 19.46
C ILE A 75 -43.50 -30.01 19.77
N GLU A 76 -43.17 -28.80 19.31
CA GLU A 76 -43.93 -27.58 19.59
C GLU A 76 -45.12 -27.45 18.60
N ILE A 77 -46.31 -27.12 19.11
CA ILE A 77 -47.54 -26.99 18.30
C ILE A 77 -47.87 -25.51 18.01
N GLU A 78 -47.34 -24.58 18.81
CA GLU A 78 -47.58 -23.14 18.69
C GLU A 78 -46.55 -22.46 17.76
N GLU A 79 -46.92 -22.22 16.50
CA GLU A 79 -46.05 -21.55 15.50
C GLU A 79 -45.53 -20.17 15.97
N ILE A 80 -46.31 -19.43 16.76
CA ILE A 80 -45.94 -18.11 17.29
C ILE A 80 -44.64 -18.15 18.12
N ARG A 81 -44.35 -19.25 18.83
CA ARG A 81 -43.13 -19.39 19.64
C ARG A 81 -41.89 -19.57 18.78
N LEU A 82 -42.02 -20.25 17.64
CA LEU A 82 -40.96 -20.40 16.66
C LEU A 82 -40.61 -19.04 16.04
N ASP A 83 -41.63 -18.23 15.71
CA ASP A 83 -41.43 -16.87 15.16
C ASP A 83 -40.73 -15.93 16.15
N GLN A 84 -41.07 -16.01 17.44
CA GLN A 84 -40.41 -15.25 18.52
C GLN A 84 -38.94 -15.66 18.67
N PHE A 85 -38.67 -16.97 18.68
CA PHE A 85 -37.31 -17.49 18.75
C PHE A 85 -36.46 -17.05 17.55
N HIS A 86 -37.04 -17.07 16.33
CA HIS A 86 -36.37 -16.57 15.14
C HIS A 86 -35.96 -15.11 15.29
N HIS A 87 -36.87 -14.24 15.74
CA HIS A 87 -36.57 -12.82 15.97
C HIS A 87 -35.46 -12.61 17.03
N GLU A 88 -35.48 -13.37 18.11
CA GLU A 88 -34.45 -13.31 19.15
C GLU A 88 -33.07 -13.76 18.64
N ILE A 89 -33.03 -14.82 17.83
CA ILE A 89 -31.82 -15.28 17.15
C ILE A 89 -31.30 -14.22 16.18
N GLU A 90 -32.16 -13.65 15.33
CA GLU A 90 -31.73 -12.62 14.37
C GLU A 90 -31.12 -11.42 15.06
N ARG A 91 -31.75 -10.95 16.15
CA ARG A 91 -31.23 -9.85 16.97
C ARG A 91 -29.89 -10.21 17.60
N SER A 92 -29.76 -11.43 18.13
CA SER A 92 -28.50 -11.91 18.72
C SER A 92 -27.39 -12.05 17.68
N ILE A 93 -27.71 -12.55 16.48
CA ILE A 93 -26.79 -12.64 15.34
C ILE A 93 -26.32 -11.24 14.94
N SER A 94 -27.22 -10.25 14.87
CA SER A 94 -26.86 -8.87 14.54
C SER A 94 -25.84 -8.31 15.54
N ASN A 95 -26.08 -8.47 16.84
CA ASN A 95 -25.14 -8.03 17.88
C ASN A 95 -23.80 -8.77 17.77
N LEU A 96 -23.81 -10.08 17.52
CA LEU A 96 -22.59 -10.87 17.36
C LEU A 96 -21.79 -10.49 16.09
N LYS A 97 -22.47 -10.14 14.99
CA LYS A 97 -21.82 -9.64 13.76
C LYS A 97 -21.03 -8.36 14.04
N GLU A 98 -21.58 -7.44 14.81
CA GLU A 98 -20.88 -6.21 15.22
C GLU A 98 -19.63 -6.53 16.04
N VAL A 99 -19.73 -7.44 17.02
CA VAL A 99 -18.59 -7.87 17.85
C VAL A 99 -17.51 -8.53 17.00
N VAL A 100 -17.87 -9.45 16.10
CA VAL A 100 -16.92 -10.11 15.19
C VAL A 100 -16.25 -9.08 14.27
N SER A 101 -17.01 -8.11 13.76
CA SER A 101 -16.46 -7.03 12.94
C SER A 101 -15.49 -6.14 13.72
N LYS A 102 -15.82 -5.79 14.97
CA LYS A 102 -14.94 -5.04 15.86
C LYS A 102 -13.64 -5.80 16.15
N ASN A 103 -13.72 -7.08 16.51
CA ASN A 103 -12.54 -7.91 16.77
C ASN A 103 -11.67 -8.04 15.52
N SER A 104 -12.28 -8.21 14.33
CA SER A 104 -11.57 -8.22 13.06
C SER A 104 -10.84 -6.91 12.79
N ARG A 105 -11.44 -5.77 13.11
CA ARG A 105 -10.84 -4.45 12.96
C ARG A 105 -9.68 -4.25 13.95
N GLU A 106 -9.86 -4.62 15.21
CA GLU A 106 -8.81 -4.53 16.23
C GLU A 106 -7.60 -5.42 15.87
N PHE A 107 -7.86 -6.63 15.36
CA PHE A 107 -6.81 -7.52 14.86
C PHE A 107 -6.07 -6.92 13.65
N GLN A 108 -6.80 -6.34 12.69
CA GLN A 108 -6.18 -5.63 11.55
C GLN A 108 -5.32 -4.46 12.01
N LEU A 109 -5.79 -3.64 12.96
CA LEU A 109 -5.02 -2.52 13.49
C LEU A 109 -3.74 -2.98 14.19
N ALA A 110 -3.80 -4.05 14.97
CA ALA A 110 -2.62 -4.63 15.61
C ALA A 110 -1.61 -5.16 14.59
N LEU A 111 -2.09 -5.78 13.50
CA LEU A 111 -1.24 -6.25 12.42
C LEU A 111 -0.60 -5.10 11.63
N ASP A 112 -1.37 -4.05 11.28
CA ASP A 112 -0.85 -2.84 10.63
C ASP A 112 0.29 -2.23 11.46
N GLN A 113 0.12 -2.15 12.79
CA GLN A 113 1.16 -1.69 13.70
C GLN A 113 2.38 -2.61 13.73
N ASP A 114 2.18 -3.92 13.69
CA ASP A 114 3.29 -4.88 13.62
C ASP A 114 4.07 -4.75 12.31
N ILE A 115 3.39 -4.60 11.17
CA ILE A 115 4.02 -4.36 9.86
C ILE A 115 4.83 -3.06 9.89
N ASP A 116 4.28 -2.00 10.47
CA ASP A 116 4.98 -0.72 10.62
C ASP A 116 6.22 -0.86 11.50
N ASN A 117 6.11 -1.58 12.62
CA ASN A 117 7.24 -1.86 13.51
C ASN A 117 8.32 -2.69 12.80
N GLN A 118 7.94 -3.75 12.08
CA GLN A 118 8.87 -4.57 11.29
C GLN A 118 9.56 -3.74 10.21
N THR A 119 8.81 -2.85 9.54
CA THR A 119 9.36 -1.93 8.54
C THR A 119 10.38 -0.99 9.16
N MET A 120 10.08 -0.39 10.31
CA MET A 120 11.03 0.45 11.03
C MET A 120 12.27 -0.32 11.47
N ILE A 121 12.13 -1.53 12.03
CA ILE A 121 13.25 -2.40 12.42
C ILE A 121 14.14 -2.74 11.21
N ARG A 122 13.54 -2.98 10.03
CA ARG A 122 14.29 -3.19 8.79
C ARG A 122 15.07 -1.94 8.42
N LEU A 123 14.40 -0.80 8.34
CA LEU A 123 15.00 0.47 7.92
C LEU A 123 16.12 0.93 8.87
N GLU A 124 16.00 0.66 10.18
CA GLU A 124 17.06 0.92 11.16
C GLU A 124 18.37 0.17 10.84
N LYS A 125 18.28 -1.01 10.22
CA LYS A 125 19.43 -1.86 9.86
C LYS A 125 19.90 -1.67 8.42
N SER A 126 19.10 -1.03 7.57
CA SER A 126 19.41 -0.81 6.15
C SER A 126 20.62 0.12 5.96
N PRO A 127 21.47 -0.05 4.93
CA PRO A 127 22.45 0.96 4.56
C PRO A 127 21.79 2.27 4.10
N ILE A 128 22.55 3.36 4.10
CA ILE A 128 22.07 4.70 3.70
C ILE A 128 21.55 4.71 2.26
N GLU A 129 22.21 3.94 1.39
CA GLU A 129 21.87 3.82 -0.01
C GLU A 129 20.48 3.17 -0.20
N GLU A 130 20.14 2.16 0.63
CA GLU A 130 18.80 1.55 0.60
C GLU A 130 17.74 2.54 1.10
N LEU A 131 18.02 3.35 2.13
CA LEU A 131 17.09 4.41 2.56
C LEU A 131 16.83 5.43 1.45
N ILE A 132 17.86 5.78 0.69
CA ILE A 132 17.74 6.70 -0.45
C ILE A 132 16.84 6.11 -1.55
N GLU A 133 17.01 4.84 -1.87
CA GLU A 133 16.17 4.18 -2.88
C GLU A 133 14.72 4.01 -2.40
N GLU A 134 14.49 3.69 -1.12
CA GLU A 134 13.15 3.63 -0.52
C GLU A 134 12.44 4.99 -0.57
N MET A 135 13.17 6.08 -0.30
CA MET A 135 12.63 7.44 -0.48
C MET A 135 12.35 7.79 -1.94
N ASN A 136 12.91 7.06 -2.90
CA ASN A 136 12.72 7.30 -4.33
C ASN A 136 11.54 6.50 -4.91
N VAL A 137 10.79 5.76 -4.09
CA VAL A 137 9.63 4.98 -4.51
C VAL A 137 8.39 5.88 -4.64
N PRO A 138 7.82 6.07 -5.85
CA PRO A 138 6.83 7.13 -6.13
C PRO A 138 5.44 6.92 -5.50
N ILE A 139 5.14 5.73 -5.01
CA ILE A 139 3.85 5.36 -4.39
C ILE A 139 3.91 5.27 -2.86
N PHE A 140 5.05 5.59 -2.24
CA PHE A 140 5.22 5.46 -0.79
C PHE A 140 4.79 6.75 -0.06
N ASP A 141 3.68 6.73 0.69
CA ASP A 141 3.13 7.91 1.39
C ASP A 141 3.83 8.18 2.71
N ARG A 142 4.36 7.11 3.29
CA ARG A 142 4.78 7.16 4.68
C ARG A 142 6.21 7.67 4.73
N PRO A 143 6.50 8.67 5.56
CA PRO A 143 7.86 9.20 5.69
C PRO A 143 8.77 8.25 6.51
N PHE A 144 8.59 6.93 6.48
CA PHE A 144 9.38 6.01 7.32
C PHE A 144 10.86 6.07 7.00
N ALA A 145 11.24 5.92 5.72
CA ALA A 145 12.63 6.03 5.30
C ALA A 145 13.20 7.43 5.55
N ALA A 146 12.42 8.49 5.31
CA ALA A 146 12.81 9.87 5.57
C ALA A 146 13.02 10.15 7.07
N ASN A 147 12.15 9.63 7.94
CA ASN A 147 12.25 9.77 9.39
C ASN A 147 13.47 9.01 9.94
N GLU A 148 13.74 7.81 9.44
CA GLU A 148 14.96 7.07 9.78
C GLU A 148 16.20 7.81 9.28
N TYR A 149 16.17 8.40 8.09
CA TYR A 149 17.27 9.23 7.57
C TYR A 149 17.55 10.43 8.48
N ILE A 150 16.50 11.15 8.92
CA ILE A 150 16.60 12.25 9.89
C ILE A 150 17.23 11.77 11.20
N LYS A 151 16.76 10.63 11.73
CA LYS A 151 17.29 10.03 12.97
C LYS A 151 18.80 9.75 12.85
N ARG A 152 19.25 9.24 11.70
CA ARG A 152 20.69 9.02 11.45
C ARG A 152 21.48 10.30 11.41
N ILE A 153 20.96 11.36 10.78
CA ILE A 153 21.60 12.68 10.80
C ILE A 153 21.72 13.18 12.26
N ILE A 154 20.62 13.18 13.01
CA ILE A 154 20.61 13.69 14.39
C ILE A 154 21.64 12.97 15.27
N ASN A 155 21.73 11.64 15.14
CA ASN A 155 22.59 10.79 15.96
C ASN A 155 24.04 10.66 15.46
N SER A 156 24.38 11.28 14.33
CA SER A 156 25.72 11.20 13.74
C SER A 156 26.66 12.29 14.27
N GLU A 157 27.96 12.05 14.15
CA GLU A 157 28.98 13.09 14.35
C GLU A 157 28.94 14.15 13.24
N GLU A 158 29.56 15.31 13.48
CA GLU A 158 29.46 16.48 12.58
C GLU A 158 29.92 16.20 11.13
N ASN A 159 30.99 15.43 10.96
CA ASN A 159 31.47 15.07 9.62
C ASN A 159 30.47 14.18 8.89
N GLU A 160 29.87 13.23 9.61
CA GLU A 160 28.90 12.30 9.03
C GLU A 160 27.55 12.97 8.77
N LYS A 161 27.12 13.91 9.63
CA LYS A 161 25.98 14.80 9.34
C LYS A 161 26.14 15.50 8.00
N ASN A 162 27.31 16.10 7.76
CA ASN A 162 27.62 16.76 6.50
C ASN A 162 27.60 15.78 5.34
N ASN A 163 28.21 14.58 5.48
CA ASN A 163 28.19 13.55 4.45
C ASN A 163 26.77 13.11 4.08
N LEU A 164 25.90 12.87 5.06
CA LEU A 164 24.51 12.47 4.85
C LEU A 164 23.72 13.56 4.12
N ILE A 165 23.86 14.82 4.57
CA ILE A 165 23.23 15.95 3.89
C ILE A 165 23.72 16.09 2.44
N MET A 166 25.03 15.94 2.21
CA MET A 166 25.59 15.98 0.86
C MET A 166 25.07 14.85 -0.02
N LYS A 167 24.95 13.61 0.50
CA LYS A 167 24.35 12.49 -0.23
C LYS A 167 22.90 12.79 -0.62
N LEU A 168 22.11 13.35 0.29
CA LEU A 168 20.72 13.76 0.04
C LEU A 168 20.65 14.80 -1.08
N ILE A 169 21.45 15.86 -1.00
CA ILE A 169 21.49 16.95 -2.00
C ILE A 169 21.98 16.42 -3.36
N GLN A 170 23.03 15.59 -3.37
CA GLN A 170 23.55 14.98 -4.59
C GLN A 170 22.45 14.18 -5.31
N LYS A 171 21.74 13.28 -4.60
CA LYS A 171 20.63 12.52 -5.18
C LYS A 171 19.45 13.42 -5.60
N CYS A 172 19.17 14.49 -4.86
CA CYS A 172 18.12 15.45 -5.22
C CYS A 172 18.43 16.18 -6.54
N ASN A 173 19.71 16.38 -6.87
CA ASN A 173 20.17 17.00 -8.11
C ASN A 173 20.34 16.01 -9.28
N THR A 174 20.15 14.71 -9.09
CA THR A 174 20.13 13.73 -10.19
C THR A 174 18.73 13.54 -10.78
N ASN A 175 18.61 12.62 -11.74
CA ASN A 175 17.35 12.18 -12.33
C ASN A 175 16.54 11.32 -11.33
N SER A 176 16.27 11.81 -10.13
CA SER A 176 15.42 11.14 -9.14
C SER A 176 13.93 11.40 -9.40
N HIS A 177 13.07 10.52 -8.88
CA HIS A 177 11.63 10.75 -8.89
C HIS A 177 11.29 12.01 -8.11
N THR A 178 10.18 12.62 -8.48
CA THR A 178 9.62 13.81 -7.83
C THR A 178 9.42 13.60 -6.32
N ILE A 179 9.01 12.38 -5.92
CA ILE A 179 8.78 12.00 -4.53
C ILE A 179 10.06 12.15 -3.67
N PHE A 180 11.24 11.86 -4.24
CA PHE A 180 12.51 11.95 -3.51
C PHE A 180 12.86 13.39 -3.19
N LYS A 181 12.67 14.28 -4.18
CA LYS A 181 12.88 15.73 -4.02
C LYS A 181 11.92 16.31 -2.98
N MET A 182 10.68 15.84 -2.97
CA MET A 182 9.69 16.16 -1.94
C MET A 182 10.17 15.72 -0.55
N TRP A 183 10.64 14.48 -0.39
CA TRP A 183 11.17 14.00 0.89
C TRP A 183 12.41 14.76 1.34
N SER A 184 13.24 15.22 0.42
CA SER A 184 14.39 16.07 0.71
C SER A 184 13.96 17.40 1.34
N VAL A 185 12.91 18.05 0.81
CA VAL A 185 12.32 19.25 1.44
C VAL A 185 11.79 18.94 2.84
N TYR A 186 11.09 17.81 3.03
CA TYR A 186 10.60 17.39 4.35
C TYR A 186 11.74 17.19 5.36
N ILE A 187 12.82 16.51 4.95
CA ILE A 187 13.99 16.26 5.80
C ILE A 187 14.63 17.58 6.23
N MET A 188 14.93 18.47 5.26
CA MET A 188 15.52 19.77 5.56
C MET A 188 14.62 20.64 6.44
N ALA A 189 13.31 20.67 6.16
CA ALA A 189 12.33 21.38 6.98
C ALA A 189 12.32 20.84 8.42
N LYS A 190 12.33 19.52 8.59
CA LYS A 190 12.27 18.90 9.91
C LYS A 190 13.54 19.19 10.73
N LEU A 191 14.71 19.12 10.10
CA LEU A 191 15.98 19.45 10.75
C LEU A 191 16.05 20.92 11.18
N LEU A 192 15.59 21.85 10.32
CA LEU A 192 15.52 23.27 10.66
C LEU A 192 14.50 23.57 11.76
N ASN A 193 13.33 22.93 11.71
CA ASN A 193 12.28 23.10 12.71
C ASN A 193 12.71 22.59 14.09
N ASP A 194 13.55 21.56 14.13
CA ASP A 194 14.06 20.95 15.35
C ASP A 194 15.40 21.60 15.78
N ASP A 195 15.76 22.76 15.22
CA ASP A 195 16.96 23.56 15.52
C ASP A 195 18.29 22.77 15.40
N ILE A 196 18.33 21.76 14.53
CA ILE A 196 19.52 20.95 14.31
C ILE A 196 20.55 21.78 13.55
N THR A 197 21.65 22.12 14.21
CA THR A 197 22.76 22.86 13.60
C THR A 197 23.70 21.90 12.87
N ILE A 198 23.98 22.17 11.60
CA ILE A 198 25.03 21.52 10.80
C ILE A 198 25.91 22.63 10.22
N LYS A 199 27.20 22.60 10.55
CA LYS A 199 28.16 23.63 10.14
C LYS A 199 28.38 23.57 8.63
N PRO A 200 28.41 24.72 7.95
CA PRO A 200 28.76 24.77 6.53
C PRO A 200 30.18 24.25 6.32
N ILE A 201 30.39 23.57 5.19
CA ILE A 201 31.71 23.16 4.68
C ILE A 201 31.87 23.76 3.27
N SER A 202 33.06 23.68 2.66
CA SER A 202 33.35 24.35 1.38
C SER A 202 32.36 24.06 0.25
N GLU A 203 31.76 22.87 0.25
CA GLU A 203 30.81 22.40 -0.78
C GLU A 203 29.33 22.52 -0.36
N PHE A 204 29.06 22.88 0.91
CA PHE A 204 27.73 22.90 1.53
C PHE A 204 27.51 24.23 2.24
N GLY A 205 26.57 25.05 1.75
CA GLY A 205 26.38 26.40 2.30
C GLY A 205 25.56 26.48 3.60
N GLY A 206 25.30 25.35 4.26
CA GLY A 206 24.48 25.24 5.46
C GLY A 206 23.03 24.85 5.17
N ILE A 207 22.35 24.24 6.14
CA ILE A 207 21.00 23.66 5.95
C ILE A 207 20.01 24.70 5.43
N GLN A 208 20.04 25.93 5.96
CA GLN A 208 19.13 27.00 5.55
C GLN A 208 19.27 27.36 4.08
N LYS A 209 20.51 27.45 3.59
CA LYS A 209 20.78 27.77 2.18
C LYS A 209 20.31 26.63 1.29
N GLU A 210 20.70 25.39 1.60
CA GLU A 210 20.30 24.23 0.81
C GLU A 210 18.78 23.99 0.83
N PHE A 211 18.13 24.24 1.96
CA PHE A 211 16.67 24.22 2.08
C PHE A 211 16.02 25.20 1.11
N ASN A 212 16.47 26.46 1.10
CA ASN A 212 15.96 27.47 0.17
C ASN A 212 16.27 27.10 -1.28
N ASP A 213 17.48 26.62 -1.57
CA ASP A 213 17.91 26.25 -2.92
C ASP A 213 17.08 25.07 -3.48
N ILE A 214 16.79 24.04 -2.68
CA ILE A 214 15.93 22.92 -3.09
C ILE A 214 14.51 23.42 -3.37
N ILE A 215 13.96 24.29 -2.51
CA ILE A 215 12.59 24.82 -2.68
C ILE A 215 12.49 25.65 -3.95
N ARG A 216 13.45 26.55 -4.15
CA ARG A 216 13.52 27.37 -5.36
C ARG A 216 13.57 26.47 -6.59
N LYS A 217 14.48 25.48 -6.63
CA LYS A 217 14.57 24.51 -7.73
C LYS A 217 13.27 23.76 -7.96
N ASN A 218 12.55 23.37 -6.91
CA ASN A 218 11.25 22.71 -7.04
C ASN A 218 10.15 23.64 -7.59
N PHE A 219 10.23 24.94 -7.30
CA PHE A 219 9.29 25.94 -7.79
C PHE A 219 9.68 26.58 -9.12
N THR A 220 10.90 26.38 -9.64
CA THR A 220 11.36 26.95 -10.92
C THR A 220 12.03 25.90 -11.81
N TYR A 221 11.72 24.61 -11.61
CA TYR A 221 12.44 23.51 -12.26
C TYR A 221 12.42 23.56 -13.81
N TRP A 222 11.45 24.25 -14.40
CA TRP A 222 11.31 24.42 -15.84
C TRP A 222 12.22 25.52 -16.42
N GLU A 223 12.73 26.42 -15.58
CA GLU A 223 13.51 27.59 -16.02
C GLU A 223 15.00 27.29 -16.08
N GLU A 224 15.49 26.46 -15.15
CA GLU A 224 16.93 26.30 -14.91
C GLU A 224 17.53 25.09 -15.65
N ASN A 225 16.76 24.03 -15.89
CA ASN A 225 17.30 22.78 -16.44
C ASN A 225 16.25 22.00 -17.26
N GLU A 226 16.45 21.95 -18.57
CA GLU A 226 15.53 21.28 -19.50
C GLU A 226 15.44 19.75 -19.27
N THR A 227 16.51 19.10 -18.80
CA THR A 227 16.47 17.69 -18.42
C THR A 227 15.55 17.48 -17.22
N ILE A 228 15.69 18.31 -16.18
CA ILE A 228 14.84 18.23 -14.97
C ILE A 228 13.38 18.54 -15.33
N ASN A 229 13.14 19.53 -16.19
CA ASN A 229 11.83 19.85 -16.74
C ASN A 229 11.17 18.63 -17.41
N ALA A 230 11.88 18.00 -18.34
CA ALA A 230 11.40 16.82 -19.03
C ALA A 230 11.13 15.66 -18.06
N ILE A 231 12.02 15.40 -17.10
CA ILE A 231 11.89 14.31 -16.12
C ILE A 231 10.68 14.50 -15.23
N ASN A 232 10.46 15.70 -14.69
CA ASN A 232 9.33 15.94 -13.78
C ASN A 232 7.99 15.74 -14.53
N HIS A 233 7.86 16.24 -15.77
CA HIS A 233 6.67 15.98 -16.58
C HIS A 233 6.53 14.51 -16.97
N PHE A 234 7.64 13.83 -17.24
CA PHE A 234 7.67 12.41 -17.54
C PHE A 234 7.21 11.55 -16.34
N ASP A 235 7.71 11.84 -15.14
CA ASP A 235 7.32 11.19 -13.90
C ASP A 235 5.82 11.33 -13.62
N ASN A 236 5.27 12.55 -13.81
CA ASN A 236 3.84 12.81 -13.66
C ASN A 236 3.00 11.96 -14.64
N ILE A 237 3.39 11.82 -15.91
CA ILE A 237 2.61 11.02 -16.87
C ILE A 237 2.76 9.52 -16.64
N THR A 238 3.93 9.01 -16.25
CA THR A 238 4.12 7.58 -15.96
C THR A 238 3.28 7.13 -14.78
N LEU A 239 3.13 7.99 -13.76
CA LEU A 239 2.26 7.72 -12.62
C LEU A 239 0.76 7.75 -12.98
N ARG A 240 0.32 8.69 -13.82
CA ARG A 240 -1.06 8.68 -14.33
C ARG A 240 -1.34 7.44 -15.18
N LEU A 241 -0.41 7.08 -16.06
CA LEU A 241 -0.53 5.91 -16.92
C LEU A 241 -0.55 4.61 -16.13
N SER A 242 0.32 4.44 -15.14
CA SER A 242 0.35 3.24 -14.31
C SER A 242 -1.00 3.03 -13.63
N ARG A 243 -1.62 4.10 -13.11
CA ARG A 243 -2.97 4.06 -12.56
C ARG A 243 -4.00 3.57 -13.57
N ARG A 244 -4.01 4.16 -14.77
CA ARG A 244 -4.96 3.78 -15.86
C ARG A 244 -4.77 2.33 -16.31
N ILE A 245 -3.54 1.90 -16.53
CA ILE A 245 -3.22 0.53 -16.98
C ILE A 245 -3.68 -0.47 -15.93
N CYS A 246 -3.34 -0.26 -14.67
CA CYS A 246 -3.72 -1.17 -13.60
C CYS A 246 -5.24 -1.17 -13.34
N HIS A 247 -5.94 -0.04 -13.54
CA HIS A 247 -7.41 -0.02 -13.49
C HIS A 247 -8.06 -0.97 -14.50
N LEU A 248 -7.45 -1.22 -15.66
CA LEU A 248 -7.97 -2.22 -16.62
C LEU A 248 -7.96 -3.65 -16.06
N GLN A 249 -7.15 -3.93 -15.04
CA GLN A 249 -7.07 -5.25 -14.40
C GLN A 249 -7.82 -5.32 -13.08
N PHE A 250 -8.48 -4.24 -12.67
CA PHE A 250 -9.11 -4.13 -11.36
C PHE A 250 -10.14 -5.22 -11.09
N GLU A 251 -11.05 -5.48 -12.04
CA GLU A 251 -12.07 -6.54 -11.88
C GLU A 251 -11.43 -7.93 -11.75
N ASN A 252 -10.40 -8.21 -12.54
CA ASN A 252 -9.66 -9.48 -12.47
C ASN A 252 -8.98 -9.65 -11.10
N VAL A 253 -8.34 -8.58 -10.59
CA VAL A 253 -7.70 -8.60 -9.26
C VAL A 253 -8.76 -8.75 -8.17
N ASN A 254 -9.89 -8.04 -8.25
CA ASN A 254 -10.95 -8.12 -7.27
C ASN A 254 -11.62 -9.51 -7.25
N LYS A 255 -11.83 -10.10 -8.42
CA LYS A 255 -12.31 -11.48 -8.56
C LYS A 255 -11.33 -12.47 -7.92
N TYR A 256 -10.05 -12.39 -8.28
CA TYR A 256 -9.00 -13.22 -7.69
C TYR A 256 -8.95 -13.09 -6.16
N LEU A 257 -9.03 -11.87 -5.63
CA LEU A 257 -9.05 -11.63 -4.18
C LEU A 257 -10.31 -12.20 -3.51
N SER A 258 -11.47 -12.12 -4.17
CA SER A 258 -12.72 -12.67 -3.64
C SER A 258 -12.66 -14.20 -3.58
N GLU A 259 -12.23 -14.85 -4.67
CA GLU A 259 -12.01 -16.30 -4.72
C GLU A 259 -10.98 -16.76 -3.69
N THR A 260 -9.90 -15.99 -3.52
CA THR A 260 -8.88 -16.26 -2.49
C THR A 260 -9.49 -16.16 -1.09
N LYS A 261 -10.26 -15.10 -0.79
CA LYS A 261 -10.89 -14.89 0.52
C LYS A 261 -11.91 -15.95 0.90
N GLU A 262 -12.52 -16.65 -0.06
CA GLU A 262 -13.43 -17.77 0.20
C GLU A 262 -12.69 -19.02 0.72
N ILE A 263 -11.42 -19.19 0.34
CA ILE A 263 -10.61 -20.36 0.70
C ILE A 263 -9.91 -20.15 2.05
N PHE A 264 -9.54 -18.91 2.37
CA PHE A 264 -8.78 -18.58 3.57
C PHE A 264 -9.67 -18.27 4.79
N SER A 265 -9.17 -18.57 5.98
CA SER A 265 -9.80 -18.06 7.20
C SER A 265 -9.70 -16.53 7.24
N ARG A 266 -10.62 -15.86 7.94
CA ARG A 266 -10.58 -14.40 8.09
C ARG A 266 -9.27 -13.92 8.76
N GLU A 267 -8.69 -14.74 9.63
CA GLU A 267 -7.39 -14.48 10.25
C GLU A 267 -6.26 -14.53 9.21
N ASP A 268 -6.26 -15.53 8.32
CA ASP A 268 -5.26 -15.66 7.26
C ASP A 268 -5.37 -14.54 6.21
N VAL A 269 -6.60 -14.14 5.86
CA VAL A 269 -6.86 -12.99 4.98
C VAL A 269 -6.29 -11.70 5.58
N ILE A 270 -6.47 -11.49 6.88
CA ILE A 270 -5.93 -10.32 7.57
C ILE A 270 -4.40 -10.39 7.62
N LYS A 271 -3.82 -11.52 8.07
CA LYS A 271 -2.36 -11.72 8.15
C LYS A 271 -1.64 -11.51 6.81
N SER A 272 -2.25 -11.95 5.72
CA SER A 272 -1.69 -11.81 4.37
C SER A 272 -1.86 -10.40 3.79
N ASN A 273 -2.56 -9.50 4.48
CA ASN A 273 -2.87 -8.14 4.04
C ASN A 273 -3.40 -8.10 2.59
N LEU A 274 -4.22 -9.08 2.21
CA LEU A 274 -4.80 -9.24 0.88
C LEU A 274 -5.99 -8.28 0.68
N THR A 275 -5.66 -7.00 0.69
CA THR A 275 -6.59 -5.93 0.33
C THR A 275 -6.41 -5.57 -1.14
N LEU A 276 -7.46 -5.07 -1.76
CA LEU A 276 -7.38 -4.59 -3.14
C LEU A 276 -6.42 -3.40 -3.24
N VAL A 277 -6.43 -2.52 -2.24
CA VAL A 277 -5.52 -1.36 -2.17
C VAL A 277 -4.06 -1.80 -2.15
N SER A 278 -3.69 -2.74 -1.27
CA SER A 278 -2.29 -3.17 -1.13
C SER A 278 -1.76 -3.80 -2.43
N VAL A 279 -2.55 -4.63 -3.10
CA VAL A 279 -2.18 -5.22 -4.40
C VAL A 279 -2.09 -4.15 -5.49
N MET A 280 -3.07 -3.27 -5.58
CA MET A 280 -3.12 -2.24 -6.63
C MET A 280 -1.96 -1.24 -6.50
N VAL A 281 -1.61 -0.83 -5.28
CA VAL A 281 -0.45 0.03 -5.00
C VAL A 281 0.84 -0.61 -5.51
N GLN A 282 1.07 -1.90 -5.24
CA GLN A 282 2.24 -2.62 -5.76
C GLN A 282 2.26 -2.70 -7.29
N CYS A 283 1.11 -2.91 -7.91
CA CYS A 283 0.98 -2.89 -9.37
C CYS A 283 1.30 -1.50 -9.94
N TYR A 284 0.76 -0.43 -9.35
CA TYR A 284 1.04 0.95 -9.77
C TYR A 284 2.54 1.27 -9.70
N ASN A 285 3.21 0.84 -8.62
CA ASN A 285 4.66 1.02 -8.47
C ASN A 285 5.43 0.34 -9.59
N SER A 286 5.11 -0.93 -9.82
CA SER A 286 5.80 -1.78 -10.79
C SER A 286 5.65 -1.22 -12.19
N VAL A 287 4.42 -0.86 -12.59
CA VAL A 287 4.16 -0.29 -13.91
C VAL A 287 4.79 1.09 -14.05
N SER A 288 4.70 1.94 -13.03
CA SER A 288 5.33 3.28 -13.05
C SER A 288 6.84 3.17 -13.22
N GLY A 289 7.49 2.30 -12.43
CA GLY A 289 8.93 2.08 -12.52
C GLY A 289 9.37 1.54 -13.88
N LEU A 290 8.61 0.61 -14.47
CA LEU A 290 8.88 0.09 -15.82
C LEU A 290 8.81 1.20 -16.88
N LEU A 291 7.76 2.01 -16.87
CA LEU A 291 7.60 3.10 -17.83
C LEU A 291 8.64 4.20 -17.63
N TRP A 292 8.92 4.57 -16.38
CA TRP A 292 9.86 5.63 -16.05
C TRP A 292 11.30 5.26 -16.44
N ASN A 293 11.70 4.01 -16.23
CA ASN A 293 13.05 3.55 -16.57
C ASN A 293 13.35 3.53 -18.08
N ASP A 294 12.33 3.55 -18.95
CA ASP A 294 12.54 3.58 -20.41
C ASP A 294 13.28 4.84 -20.87
N PHE A 295 13.04 6.00 -20.23
CA PHE A 295 13.58 7.28 -20.71
C PHE A 295 14.26 8.13 -19.63
N ALA A 296 13.96 7.96 -18.35
CA ALA A 296 14.46 8.86 -17.31
C ALA A 296 15.99 8.87 -17.14
N ASN A 297 16.68 7.80 -17.56
CA ASN A 297 18.14 7.71 -17.54
C ASN A 297 18.80 8.21 -18.85
N SER A 298 18.04 8.76 -19.80
CA SER A 298 18.61 9.32 -21.01
C SER A 298 19.45 10.57 -20.69
N SER A 299 20.58 10.71 -21.37
CA SER A 299 21.43 11.90 -21.32
C SER A 299 20.88 13.06 -22.15
N SER A 300 19.87 12.83 -22.98
CA SER A 300 19.28 13.82 -23.89
C SER A 300 17.87 14.22 -23.43
N PRO A 301 17.62 15.51 -23.07
CA PRO A 301 16.28 15.97 -22.73
C PRO A 301 15.25 15.70 -23.84
N ASN A 302 15.67 15.71 -25.10
CA ASN A 302 14.79 15.44 -26.23
C ASN A 302 14.30 13.98 -26.26
N GLU A 303 15.11 13.02 -25.82
CA GLU A 303 14.65 11.64 -25.72
C GLU A 303 13.65 11.46 -24.57
N ILE A 304 13.82 12.19 -23.47
CA ILE A 304 12.86 12.18 -22.36
C ILE A 304 11.52 12.76 -22.81
N TRP A 305 11.56 13.85 -23.59
CA TRP A 305 10.35 14.40 -24.23
C TRP A 305 9.71 13.44 -25.24
N ASP A 306 10.50 12.71 -26.04
CA ASP A 306 9.98 11.65 -26.91
C ASP A 306 9.24 10.58 -26.09
N GLY A 307 9.81 10.17 -24.95
CA GLY A 307 9.16 9.26 -23.99
C GLY A 307 7.86 9.83 -23.42
N TYR A 308 7.85 11.10 -23.04
CA TYR A 308 6.66 11.81 -22.58
C TYR A 308 5.55 11.83 -23.65
N TRP A 309 5.86 12.16 -24.90
CA TRP A 309 4.85 12.18 -25.98
C TRP A 309 4.38 10.78 -26.38
N LEU A 310 5.24 9.76 -26.31
CA LEU A 310 4.82 8.35 -26.44
C LEU A 310 3.84 7.95 -25.33
N CYS A 311 4.12 8.36 -24.10
CA CYS A 311 3.21 8.15 -22.97
C CYS A 311 1.87 8.89 -23.16
N GLN A 312 1.88 10.12 -23.69
CA GLN A 312 0.64 10.84 -24.03
C GLN A 312 -0.16 10.12 -25.12
N TYR A 313 0.53 9.56 -26.11
CA TYR A 313 -0.11 8.77 -27.15
C TYR A 313 -0.76 7.50 -26.56
N LEU A 314 -0.05 6.79 -25.69
CA LEU A 314 -0.60 5.64 -24.95
C LEU A 314 -1.79 6.03 -24.07
N GLU A 315 -1.71 7.16 -23.36
CA GLU A 315 -2.80 7.69 -22.53
C GLU A 315 -4.08 7.95 -23.35
N LYS A 316 -3.91 8.40 -24.60
CA LYS A 316 -5.00 8.58 -25.56
C LYS A 316 -5.60 7.26 -26.03
N ILE A 317 -4.79 6.24 -26.35
CA ILE A 317 -5.32 4.90 -26.67
C ILE A 317 -6.13 4.37 -25.50
N LEU A 318 -5.57 4.44 -24.29
CA LEU A 318 -6.21 3.97 -23.07
C LEU A 318 -7.53 4.71 -22.77
N SER A 319 -7.68 5.97 -23.17
CA SER A 319 -8.93 6.71 -22.97
C SER A 319 -10.13 6.16 -23.74
N ASN A 320 -9.91 5.27 -24.71
CA ASN A 320 -10.99 4.56 -25.42
C ASN A 320 -11.57 3.40 -24.60
N PHE A 321 -10.91 2.98 -23.51
CA PHE A 321 -11.37 1.91 -22.65
C PHE A 321 -12.29 2.47 -21.55
N THR A 322 -13.39 1.79 -21.29
CA THR A 322 -14.28 2.10 -20.17
C THR A 322 -13.61 1.73 -18.85
N TYR A 323 -13.55 2.69 -17.93
CA TYR A 323 -13.11 2.48 -16.56
C TYR A 323 -14.31 2.40 -15.64
N ASN A 324 -14.34 1.41 -14.74
CA ASN A 324 -15.23 1.49 -13.60
C ASN A 324 -14.70 2.58 -12.66
N ASN A 325 -15.51 3.58 -12.35
CA ASN A 325 -15.17 4.59 -11.35
C ASN A 325 -15.07 3.91 -9.99
N PHE A 326 -13.85 3.76 -9.48
CA PHE A 326 -13.59 3.27 -8.14
C PHE A 326 -12.91 4.37 -7.33
N SER A 327 -13.58 4.82 -6.25
CA SER A 327 -12.99 5.73 -5.28
C SER A 327 -12.29 4.90 -4.21
N PHE A 328 -10.97 5.00 -4.08
CA PHE A 328 -10.28 4.48 -2.92
C PHE A 328 -10.61 5.39 -1.73
N GLN A 329 -11.46 4.93 -0.81
CA GLN A 329 -11.77 5.70 0.41
C GLN A 329 -10.65 5.64 1.46
N GLU A 330 -9.57 4.88 1.22
CA GLU A 330 -8.49 4.68 2.18
C GLU A 330 -7.12 5.00 1.54
N ARG A 331 -6.42 5.98 2.14
CA ARG A 331 -4.99 6.33 1.93
C ARG A 331 -4.61 6.63 0.47
N ASP A 332 -5.37 7.51 -0.17
CA ASP A 332 -5.17 7.87 -1.57
C ASP A 332 -3.99 8.86 -1.73
N LEU A 333 -2.78 8.35 -1.93
CA LEU A 333 -1.68 9.12 -2.52
C LEU A 333 -1.93 9.50 -3.98
N LEU A 334 -2.94 8.92 -4.60
CA LEU A 334 -3.20 9.04 -6.02
C LEU A 334 -4.16 10.20 -6.31
N PHE A 335 -3.93 11.37 -5.71
CA PHE A 335 -4.68 12.61 -5.96
C PHE A 335 -4.72 13.06 -7.44
N PHE A 336 -4.09 12.32 -8.36
CA PHE A 336 -4.04 12.57 -9.80
C PHE A 336 -5.39 12.96 -10.43
N GLU A 337 -6.50 12.37 -9.98
CA GLU A 337 -7.84 12.68 -10.52
C GLU A 337 -8.33 14.10 -10.18
N LEU A 338 -7.90 14.67 -9.04
CA LEU A 338 -8.25 16.05 -8.68
C LEU A 338 -7.55 17.09 -9.56
N TYR A 339 -6.45 16.71 -10.21
CA TYR A 339 -5.55 17.64 -10.88
C TYR A 339 -5.42 17.40 -12.40
N GLY A 340 -5.97 16.30 -12.93
CA GLY A 340 -6.02 16.03 -14.37
C GLY A 340 -4.64 16.06 -15.05
N SER A 341 -4.58 16.60 -16.26
CA SER A 341 -3.31 16.80 -17.00
C SER A 341 -2.45 17.95 -16.46
N SER A 342 -3.00 18.77 -15.55
CA SER A 342 -2.30 19.84 -14.83
C SER A 342 -1.67 19.37 -13.51
N PHE A 343 -1.65 18.07 -13.23
CA PHE A 343 -1.00 17.53 -12.04
C PHE A 343 0.52 17.68 -12.10
N ASP A 344 1.06 18.35 -11.08
CA ASP A 344 2.49 18.44 -10.82
C ASP A 344 2.76 18.11 -9.35
N LEU A 345 3.23 16.88 -9.11
CA LEU A 345 3.52 16.41 -7.77
C LEU A 345 4.60 17.25 -7.09
N LEU A 346 5.63 17.70 -7.83
CA LEU A 346 6.78 18.38 -7.25
C LEU A 346 6.34 19.73 -6.71
N PHE A 347 5.65 20.49 -7.55
CA PHE A 347 5.19 21.84 -7.26
C PHE A 347 4.15 21.83 -6.14
N THR A 348 3.12 20.97 -6.25
CA THR A 348 2.02 20.91 -5.28
C THR A 348 2.43 20.32 -3.94
N ALA A 349 3.23 19.25 -3.93
CA ALA A 349 3.65 18.61 -2.68
C ALA A 349 4.68 19.45 -1.92
N THR A 350 5.58 20.14 -2.62
CA THR A 350 6.50 21.12 -1.99
C THR A 350 5.71 22.17 -1.22
N ARG A 351 4.68 22.77 -1.84
CA ARG A 351 3.80 23.73 -1.15
C ARG A 351 3.12 23.11 0.08
N ARG A 352 2.58 21.89 -0.04
CA ARG A 352 1.91 21.20 1.08
C ARG A 352 2.84 20.97 2.25
N ILE A 353 4.10 20.60 2.01
CA ILE A 353 5.11 20.45 3.07
C ILE A 353 5.39 21.81 3.71
N LEU A 354 5.66 22.84 2.92
CA LEU A 354 5.99 24.17 3.46
C LEU A 354 4.85 24.78 4.27
N ASN A 355 3.59 24.51 3.93
CA ASN A 355 2.45 24.95 4.74
C ASN A 355 2.40 24.27 6.12
N LYS A 356 2.92 23.04 6.26
CA LYS A 356 3.06 22.37 7.57
C LYS A 356 4.16 22.99 8.44
N PHE A 357 5.15 23.63 7.82
CA PHE A 357 6.30 24.27 8.47
C PHE A 357 6.30 25.78 8.23
N SER A 358 5.17 26.45 8.50
CA SER A 358 4.98 27.87 8.21
C SER A 358 5.97 28.81 8.91
N ASN A 359 6.48 28.41 10.07
CA ASN A 359 7.55 29.11 10.80
C ASN A 359 8.86 29.22 9.97
N LEU A 360 9.12 28.28 9.08
CA LEU A 360 10.32 28.28 8.24
C LEU A 360 10.22 29.20 7.02
N HIS A 361 9.05 29.80 6.77
CA HIS A 361 8.86 30.71 5.62
C HIS A 361 9.81 31.91 5.68
N VAL A 362 10.34 32.27 6.85
CA VAL A 362 11.33 33.35 7.01
C VAL A 362 12.60 33.11 6.18
N PHE A 363 13.02 31.85 6.02
CA PHE A 363 14.24 31.45 5.31
C PHE A 363 14.09 31.45 3.79
N LEU A 364 12.86 31.56 3.28
CA LEU A 364 12.58 31.45 1.86
C LEU A 364 12.90 32.75 1.11
N ASP A 365 13.28 32.66 -0.15
CA ASP A 365 13.36 33.83 -1.03
C ASP A 365 11.98 34.43 -1.32
N ASP A 366 11.98 35.68 -1.81
CA ASP A 366 10.76 36.44 -2.06
C ASP A 366 9.87 35.80 -3.13
N HIS A 367 10.47 35.12 -4.10
CA HIS A 367 9.73 34.42 -5.14
C HIS A 367 8.94 33.25 -4.55
N SER A 368 9.60 32.38 -3.79
CA SER A 368 8.99 31.24 -3.10
C SER A 368 7.91 31.69 -2.10
N LYS A 369 8.17 32.77 -1.34
CA LYS A 369 7.17 33.39 -0.46
C LYS A 369 5.94 33.88 -1.21
N SER A 370 6.13 34.49 -2.39
CA SER A 370 5.01 34.98 -3.21
C SER A 370 4.10 33.84 -3.68
N LEU A 371 4.68 32.70 -4.07
CA LEU A 371 3.93 31.51 -4.50
C LEU A 371 3.10 30.91 -3.37
N LEU A 372 3.63 30.86 -2.15
CA LEU A 372 2.91 30.31 -0.99
C LEU A 372 1.69 31.14 -0.59
N ARG A 373 1.67 32.44 -0.89
CA ARG A 373 0.57 33.37 -0.61
C ARG A 373 -0.60 33.26 -1.60
N LEU A 374 -0.38 32.65 -2.76
CA LEU A 374 -1.42 32.49 -3.77
C LEU A 374 -2.57 31.63 -3.26
N SER A 375 -3.80 31.88 -3.72
CA SER A 375 -4.90 30.93 -3.48
C SER A 375 -4.62 29.58 -4.16
N GLU A 376 -5.32 28.51 -3.80
CA GLU A 376 -5.11 27.18 -4.43
C GLU A 376 -5.29 27.24 -5.96
N ASN A 377 -6.33 27.93 -6.42
CA ASN A 377 -6.61 28.10 -7.85
C ASN A 377 -5.55 28.91 -8.58
N GLU A 378 -5.02 29.97 -7.96
CA GLU A 378 -3.96 30.79 -8.55
C GLU A 378 -2.64 30.03 -8.62
N PHE A 379 -2.34 29.26 -7.58
CA PHE A 379 -1.14 28.42 -7.54
C PHE A 379 -1.19 27.32 -8.60
N ILE A 380 -2.32 26.64 -8.77
CA ILE A 380 -2.49 25.61 -9.83
C ILE A 380 -2.33 26.22 -11.22
N LYS A 381 -2.81 27.46 -11.44
CA LYS A 381 -2.60 28.17 -12.72
C LYS A 381 -1.13 28.47 -13.01
N GLY A 382 -0.29 28.54 -11.98
CA GLY A 382 1.16 28.74 -12.10
C GLY A 382 1.95 27.47 -12.42
N ILE A 383 1.33 26.30 -12.41
CA ILE A 383 1.99 25.04 -12.77
C ILE A 383 2.48 25.11 -14.22
N PRO A 384 3.76 24.81 -14.50
CA PRO A 384 4.31 24.87 -15.84
C PRO A 384 3.59 23.88 -16.77
N ARG A 385 3.45 24.27 -18.04
CA ARG A 385 2.87 23.40 -19.06
C ARG A 385 3.96 22.56 -19.71
N PRO A 386 3.67 21.28 -20.01
CA PRO A 386 4.61 20.44 -20.72
C PRO A 386 4.92 21.01 -22.10
N ARG A 387 6.13 20.75 -22.59
CA ARG A 387 6.56 21.13 -23.93
C ARG A 387 5.62 20.56 -24.97
N SER A 388 5.17 21.42 -25.88
CA SER A 388 4.32 21.01 -26.99
C SER A 388 5.10 20.10 -27.94
N LYS A 389 4.44 19.03 -28.39
CA LYS A 389 4.96 18.13 -29.42
C LYS A 389 5.33 18.95 -30.68
N PRO A 390 6.55 18.79 -31.23
CA PRO A 390 6.94 19.44 -32.48
C PRO A 390 6.01 19.05 -33.63
N ILE A 391 5.78 19.96 -34.57
CA ILE A 391 4.92 19.72 -35.74
C ILE A 391 5.41 18.51 -36.56
N GLN A 392 6.74 18.37 -36.67
CA GLN A 392 7.39 17.28 -37.40
C GLN A 392 7.61 16.01 -36.56
N TRP A 393 7.06 15.95 -35.33
CA TRP A 393 7.20 14.74 -34.54
C TRP A 393 6.26 13.66 -35.08
N ASP A 394 6.88 12.63 -35.61
CA ASP A 394 6.24 11.38 -36.03
C ASP A 394 6.39 10.34 -34.92
N LEU A 395 5.41 9.44 -34.82
CA LEU A 395 5.37 8.41 -33.78
C LEU A 395 6.59 7.46 -33.91
N PRO A 396 7.59 7.55 -33.01
CA PRO A 396 8.89 6.94 -33.24
C PRO A 396 8.96 5.46 -32.81
N LEU A 397 8.01 4.64 -33.26
CA LEU A 397 7.86 3.25 -32.80
C LEU A 397 9.08 2.37 -33.14
N GLU A 398 9.72 2.58 -34.28
CA GLU A 398 10.89 1.78 -34.68
C GLU A 398 12.17 2.24 -34.00
N LYS A 399 12.31 3.55 -33.75
CA LYS A 399 13.44 4.12 -32.98
C LYS A 399 13.48 3.57 -31.56
N TYR A 400 12.30 3.36 -30.96
CA TYR A 400 12.14 2.95 -29.57
C TYR A 400 11.49 1.57 -29.40
N LYS A 401 11.66 0.68 -30.38
CA LYS A 401 11.00 -0.63 -30.41
C LYS A 401 11.27 -1.51 -29.17
N ASP A 402 12.40 -1.30 -28.51
CA ASP A 402 12.82 -2.06 -27.32
C ASP A 402 12.31 -1.44 -26.00
N ARG A 403 11.58 -0.33 -26.07
CA ARG A 403 10.99 0.35 -24.89
C ARG A 403 9.63 -0.23 -24.55
N LYS A 404 9.36 -0.38 -23.26
CA LYS A 404 8.11 -0.96 -22.74
C LYS A 404 6.88 -0.14 -23.12
N VAL A 405 6.98 1.19 -23.16
CA VAL A 405 5.87 2.02 -23.65
C VAL A 405 5.49 1.69 -25.10
N VAL A 406 6.46 1.40 -25.97
CA VAL A 406 6.22 1.07 -27.38
C VAL A 406 5.66 -0.34 -27.52
N GLU A 407 6.16 -1.30 -26.74
CA GLU A 407 5.60 -2.65 -26.67
C GLU A 407 4.11 -2.61 -26.30
N LEU A 408 3.74 -1.82 -25.30
CA LEU A 408 2.34 -1.62 -24.89
C LEU A 408 1.49 -0.97 -25.98
N ILE A 409 2.00 0.07 -26.65
CA ILE A 409 1.31 0.70 -27.78
C ILE A 409 1.02 -0.33 -28.88
N LYS A 410 2.02 -1.15 -29.25
CA LYS A 410 1.88 -2.20 -30.28
C LYS A 410 0.84 -3.25 -29.86
N ILE A 411 0.86 -3.70 -28.61
CA ILE A 411 -0.13 -4.65 -28.07
C ILE A 411 -1.55 -4.08 -28.14
N LEU A 412 -1.75 -2.84 -27.72
CA LEU A 412 -3.09 -2.24 -27.70
C LEU A 412 -3.64 -1.98 -29.11
N HIS A 413 -2.81 -1.50 -30.04
CA HIS A 413 -3.21 -1.38 -31.44
C HIS A 413 -3.63 -2.73 -32.04
N SER A 414 -2.90 -3.82 -31.74
CA SER A 414 -3.27 -5.15 -32.24
C SER A 414 -4.61 -5.67 -31.70
N LYS A 415 -5.04 -5.18 -30.53
CA LYS A 415 -6.35 -5.52 -29.94
C LYS A 415 -7.49 -4.65 -30.48
N ASP A 416 -7.22 -3.38 -30.78
CA ASP A 416 -8.20 -2.49 -31.42
C ASP A 416 -8.50 -2.91 -32.87
N GLU A 417 -7.59 -3.61 -33.55
CA GLU A 417 -7.86 -4.21 -34.88
C GLU A 417 -8.65 -5.53 -34.81
N LEU A 418 -8.84 -6.10 -33.61
CA LEU A 418 -9.54 -7.37 -33.38
C LEU A 418 -10.96 -7.22 -32.78
N ASN A 419 -11.34 -6.01 -32.35
CA ASN A 419 -12.69 -5.64 -31.92
C ASN A 419 -13.37 -4.79 -32.99
#